data_AF-K2R6Y7-F1
#
_entry.id   AF-K2R6Y7-F1
#
_cell.length_a   1.000
_cell.length_b   1.000
_cell.length_c   1.000
_cell.angle_alpha   90.00
_cell.angle_beta   90.00
_cell.angle_gamma   90.00
#
_symmetry.space_group_name_H-M   'P 1'
#
loop_
_entity.id
_entity.type
_entity.pdbx_description
1 polymer ?
#
loop_
_entity_poly.entity_id
_entity_poly.type
_entity_poly.pdbx_seq_one_letter_code
_entity_poly.pdbx_strand_id
1 'polypeptide(L)'
;MSHWQWFRAPNAFPGHTSNAYEDEAGNIIFDLALCDKNVFFWWPEEDGTAPRPHEIEAFMTRFTVDPRSDNLDLPKPEVLASYNCEFPRIDERWAMKEYGHLFLPVLDPSLGTEFPAIAPVMGGGAPFYNAMGHLNARTKEMRIYSPGPRHGVQEPVYIPKSDAAEEGDGYVLFLVNNYGEMISELHLVDTRDFSKPQAIIKLPLKLRPGLHGNWVPRQDLDLVL
;
A
#
# COMPACT_ATOMS: atom_id res chain seq x y z
N MET A 1 15.17 -7.60 34.24
CA MET A 1 14.01 -6.90 33.67
C MET A 1 13.82 -7.42 32.27
N SER A 2 12.58 -7.67 31.82
CA SER A 2 12.33 -8.07 30.43
C SER A 2 12.65 -6.91 29.50
N HIS A 3 13.34 -7.17 28.39
CA HIS A 3 13.72 -6.17 27.39
C HIS A 3 12.57 -5.74 26.46
N TRP A 4 11.34 -6.21 26.72
CA TRP A 4 10.18 -6.03 25.86
C TRP A 4 9.12 -5.17 26.56
N GLN A 5 8.54 -4.23 25.81
CA GLN A 5 7.39 -3.43 26.22
C GLN A 5 6.21 -3.69 25.28
N TRP A 6 5.01 -3.79 25.84
CA TRP A 6 3.77 -4.04 25.11
C TRP A 6 2.89 -2.80 25.15
N PHE A 7 3.04 -1.95 24.14
CA PHE A 7 2.18 -0.79 23.96
C PHE A 7 0.76 -1.20 23.51
N ARG A 8 -0.23 -0.38 23.87
CA ARG A 8 -1.65 -0.61 23.64
C ARG A 8 -2.20 0.51 22.73
N ALA A 9 -2.41 0.20 21.46
CA ALA A 9 -3.10 1.08 20.53
C ALA A 9 -4.63 1.03 20.73
N PRO A 10 -5.39 2.03 20.25
CA PRO A 10 -6.83 1.90 20.09
C PRO A 10 -7.20 0.64 19.28
N ASN A 11 -8.37 0.06 19.56
CA ASN A 11 -8.84 -1.12 18.83
C ASN A 11 -8.90 -0.81 17.32
N ALA A 12 -8.22 -1.65 16.54
CA ALA A 12 -8.04 -1.50 15.11
C ALA A 12 -7.53 -2.82 14.51
N PHE A 13 -7.58 -2.93 13.20
CA PHE A 13 -6.93 -3.95 12.40
C PHE A 13 -5.62 -3.37 11.81
N PRO A 14 -4.45 -3.86 12.25
CA PRO A 14 -3.17 -3.43 11.67
C PRO A 14 -3.01 -4.05 10.28
N GLY A 15 -3.00 -3.19 9.27
CA GLY A 15 -2.67 -3.56 7.91
C GLY A 15 -1.16 -3.67 7.70
N HIS A 16 -0.73 -3.61 6.45
CA HIS A 16 0.68 -3.70 6.12
C HIS A 16 1.46 -2.46 6.57
N THR A 17 2.67 -2.71 7.09
CA THR A 17 3.64 -1.69 7.45
C THR A 17 4.27 -1.08 6.19
N SER A 18 4.36 0.24 6.15
CA SER A 18 5.15 0.94 5.13
C SER A 18 6.63 1.00 5.54
N ASN A 19 6.92 1.52 6.73
CA ASN A 19 8.28 1.58 7.28
C ASN A 19 8.24 1.90 8.79
N ALA A 20 9.36 1.72 9.48
CA ALA A 20 9.56 2.17 10.84
C ALA A 20 10.98 2.74 11.01
N TYR A 21 11.18 3.80 11.78
CA TYR A 21 12.51 4.38 12.02
C TYR A 21 12.55 5.16 13.35
N GLU A 22 13.76 5.46 13.85
CA GLU A 22 13.94 6.31 15.03
C GLU A 22 14.08 7.79 14.61
N ASP A 23 13.34 8.69 15.26
CA ASP A 23 13.51 10.13 15.11
C ASP A 23 14.71 10.67 15.92
N GLU A 24 15.04 11.95 15.75
CA GLU A 24 16.16 12.59 16.48
C GLU A 24 15.99 12.59 18.01
N ALA A 25 14.77 12.45 18.51
CA ALA A 25 14.46 12.37 19.94
C ALA A 25 14.51 10.93 20.48
N GLY A 26 14.76 9.93 19.61
CA GLY A 26 14.76 8.51 19.93
C GLY A 26 13.37 7.89 20.06
N ASN A 27 12.34 8.54 19.51
CA ASN A 27 11.02 7.92 19.38
C ASN A 27 10.98 7.03 18.13
N ILE A 28 10.21 5.95 18.20
CA ILE A 28 9.92 5.09 17.05
C ILE A 28 8.76 5.71 16.27
N ILE A 29 9.03 6.07 15.02
CA ILE A 29 8.02 6.41 14.03
C ILE A 29 7.63 5.12 13.32
N PHE A 30 6.33 4.79 13.32
CA PHE A 30 5.81 3.55 12.76
C PHE A 30 4.61 3.83 11.86
N ASP A 31 4.80 3.63 10.55
CA ASP A 31 3.82 3.93 9.53
C ASP A 31 3.21 2.65 8.97
N LEU A 32 1.88 2.56 8.98
CA LEU A 32 1.13 1.39 8.51
C LEU A 32 -0.27 1.77 8.03
N ALA A 33 -0.85 0.94 7.17
CA ALA A 33 -2.27 0.99 6.89
C ALA A 33 -3.05 0.54 8.14
N LEU A 34 -4.11 1.26 8.51
CA LEU A 34 -4.90 0.96 9.70
C LEU A 34 -6.40 1.07 9.39
N CYS A 35 -7.16 0.05 9.77
CA CYS A 35 -8.62 0.02 9.69
C CYS A 35 -9.21 -0.05 11.09
N ASP A 36 -10.36 0.58 11.33
CA ASP A 36 -11.07 0.54 12.61
C ASP A 36 -12.05 -0.64 12.74
N LYS A 37 -12.07 -1.53 11.74
CA LYS A 37 -12.93 -2.72 11.66
C LYS A 37 -12.13 -3.96 11.31
N ASN A 38 -12.74 -5.12 11.52
CA ASN A 38 -12.17 -6.40 11.09
C ASN A 38 -12.14 -6.50 9.55
N VAL A 39 -10.95 -6.32 8.96
CA VAL A 39 -10.73 -6.42 7.51
C VAL A 39 -11.03 -7.83 6.99
N PHE A 40 -10.74 -8.86 7.80
CA PHE A 40 -10.98 -10.26 7.46
C PHE A 40 -12.37 -10.70 7.93
N PHE A 41 -13.39 -9.99 7.46
CA PHE A 41 -14.80 -10.14 7.84
C PHE A 41 -15.38 -11.56 7.69
N TRP A 42 -14.74 -12.43 6.89
CA TRP A 42 -15.12 -13.84 6.78
C TRP A 42 -14.76 -14.68 8.02
N TRP A 43 -13.98 -14.10 8.94
CA TRP A 43 -13.75 -14.60 10.30
C TRP A 43 -14.43 -13.63 11.29
N PRO A 44 -15.73 -13.83 11.56
CA PRO A 44 -16.51 -12.91 12.40
C PRO A 44 -16.14 -13.02 13.89
N GLU A 45 -16.74 -12.13 14.68
CA GLU A 45 -16.78 -12.24 16.14
C GLU A 45 -17.49 -13.53 16.59
N GLU A 46 -17.38 -13.86 17.88
CA GLU A 46 -17.98 -15.07 18.47
C GLU A 46 -19.50 -15.17 18.22
N ASP A 47 -20.20 -14.02 18.22
CA ASP A 47 -21.64 -13.94 17.96
C ASP A 47 -22.00 -13.96 16.46
N GLY A 48 -21.01 -14.08 15.57
CA GLY A 48 -21.17 -14.04 14.12
C GLY A 48 -21.19 -12.65 13.52
N THR A 49 -21.00 -11.58 14.30
CA THR A 49 -20.97 -10.21 13.79
C THR A 49 -19.71 -9.96 12.96
N ALA A 50 -19.87 -9.35 11.78
CA ALA A 50 -18.76 -8.90 10.94
C ALA A 50 -19.18 -7.66 10.13
N PRO A 51 -18.21 -6.77 9.79
CA PRO A 51 -18.48 -5.66 8.91
C PRO A 51 -18.80 -6.14 7.49
N ARG A 52 -19.57 -5.36 6.74
CA ARG A 52 -19.79 -5.63 5.31
C ARG A 52 -18.56 -5.19 4.52
N PRO A 53 -18.22 -5.86 3.39
CA PRO A 53 -17.00 -5.56 2.65
C PRO A 53 -16.85 -4.09 2.24
N HIS A 54 -17.96 -3.43 1.88
CA HIS A 54 -17.95 -2.01 1.46
C HIS A 54 -17.84 -1.01 2.62
N GLU A 55 -17.83 -1.49 3.87
CA GLU A 55 -17.69 -0.66 5.07
C GLU A 55 -16.25 -0.62 5.59
N ILE A 56 -15.35 -1.36 4.96
CA ILE A 56 -13.95 -1.56 5.37
C ILE A 56 -13.08 -0.55 4.62
N GLU A 57 -12.50 0.37 5.37
CA GLU A 57 -11.58 1.38 4.85
C GLU A 57 -10.32 1.38 5.71
N ALA A 58 -9.15 1.31 5.05
CA ALA A 58 -7.87 1.43 5.72
C ALA A 58 -7.15 2.69 5.24
N PHE A 59 -6.52 3.41 6.15
CA PHE A 59 -5.80 4.65 5.85
C PHE A 59 -4.34 4.50 6.25
N MET A 60 -3.43 5.14 5.50
CA MET A 60 -2.05 5.26 5.96
C MET A 60 -1.99 6.13 7.21
N THR A 61 -1.45 5.58 8.28
CA THR A 61 -1.35 6.20 9.59
C THR A 61 0.07 6.15 10.14
N ARG A 62 0.36 7.02 11.11
CA ARG A 62 1.63 7.14 11.81
C ARG A 62 1.42 7.06 13.31
N PHE A 63 2.08 6.10 13.94
CA PHE A 63 2.30 6.09 15.38
C PHE A 63 3.68 6.69 15.69
N THR A 64 3.73 7.56 16.70
CA THR A 64 4.97 7.97 17.36
C THR A 64 4.98 7.31 18.74
N VAL A 65 5.96 6.43 18.96
CA VAL A 65 6.09 5.66 20.20
C VAL A 65 7.37 6.09 20.90
N ASP A 66 7.27 6.59 22.12
CA ASP A 66 8.44 6.77 22.98
C ASP A 66 8.75 5.45 23.69
N PRO A 67 9.82 4.71 23.30
CA PRO A 67 10.15 3.42 23.89
C PRO A 67 10.64 3.53 25.35
N ARG A 68 10.77 4.75 25.88
CA ARG A 68 11.15 5.01 27.27
C ARG A 68 9.93 5.32 28.16
N SER A 69 8.75 5.45 27.56
CA SER A 69 7.52 5.82 28.27
C SER A 69 7.07 4.71 29.23
N ASP A 70 6.74 5.09 30.46
CA ASP A 70 6.01 4.21 31.40
C ASP A 70 4.52 4.14 31.07
N ASN A 71 4.00 5.09 30.27
CA ASN A 71 2.64 5.01 29.75
C ASN A 71 2.62 4.13 28.50
N LEU A 72 2.01 2.96 28.64
CA LEU A 72 1.88 1.98 27.57
C LEU A 72 0.67 2.23 26.66
N ASP A 73 -0.26 3.12 27.01
CA ASP A 73 -1.39 3.46 26.14
C ASP A 73 -0.98 4.48 25.07
N LEU A 74 -1.10 4.10 23.80
CA LEU A 74 -0.82 4.97 22.66
C LEU A 74 -2.02 5.86 22.33
N PRO A 75 -1.79 7.11 21.91
CA PRO A 75 -2.86 7.95 21.40
C PRO A 75 -3.39 7.41 20.05
N LYS A 76 -4.48 8.02 19.56
CA LYS A 76 -4.89 7.81 18.16
C LYS A 76 -3.74 8.22 17.24
N PRO A 77 -3.42 7.41 16.21
CA PRO A 77 -2.35 7.73 15.29
C PRO A 77 -2.73 8.92 14.41
N GLU A 78 -1.71 9.56 13.85
CA GLU A 78 -1.89 10.57 12.82
C GLU A 78 -2.30 9.89 11.50
N VAL A 79 -3.29 10.44 10.80
CA VAL A 79 -3.63 10.01 9.44
C VAL A 79 -2.75 10.78 8.45
N LEU A 80 -1.99 10.06 7.63
CA LEU A 80 -1.08 10.65 6.64
C LEU A 80 -1.81 11.04 5.35
N ALA A 81 -2.81 10.25 4.94
CA ALA A 81 -3.62 10.53 3.76
C ALA A 81 -5.04 9.98 3.89
N SER A 82 -6.02 10.71 3.36
CA SER A 82 -7.44 10.34 3.38
C SER A 82 -7.86 9.54 2.15
N TYR A 83 -7.10 8.49 1.82
CA TYR A 83 -7.42 7.54 0.75
C TYR A 83 -7.57 6.14 1.34
N ASN A 84 -8.61 5.40 0.96
CA ASN A 84 -8.73 3.99 1.29
C ASN A 84 -7.63 3.22 0.55
N CYS A 85 -6.72 2.60 1.27
CA CYS A 85 -5.45 2.13 0.73
C CYS A 85 -4.87 0.96 1.53
N GLU A 86 -3.92 0.24 0.94
CA GLU A 86 -3.19 -0.87 1.55
C GLU A 86 -1.96 -1.19 0.67
N PHE A 87 -1.20 -2.24 1.01
CA PHE A 87 -0.01 -2.72 0.32
C PHE A 87 1.03 -1.61 0.06
N PRO A 88 1.42 -0.84 1.09
CA PRO A 88 2.37 0.23 0.93
C PRO A 88 3.77 -0.31 0.65
N ARG A 89 4.46 0.35 -0.29
CA ARG A 89 5.84 0.08 -0.67
C ARG A 89 6.63 1.36 -0.59
N ILE A 90 7.92 1.25 -0.28
CA ILE A 90 8.85 2.36 -0.20
C ILE A 90 10.00 2.14 -1.17
N ASP A 91 10.88 3.14 -1.27
CA ASP A 91 12.24 2.88 -1.71
C ASP A 91 12.97 2.05 -0.64
N GLU A 92 13.21 0.77 -0.93
CA GLU A 92 13.77 -0.18 0.04
C GLU A 92 15.20 0.17 0.48
N ARG A 93 15.90 1.07 -0.22
CA ARG A 93 17.19 1.64 0.22
C ARG A 93 17.04 2.53 1.47
N TRP A 94 15.81 2.96 1.75
CA TRP A 94 15.36 3.72 2.93
C TRP A 94 14.60 2.88 3.96
N ALA A 95 14.56 1.56 3.81
CA ALA A 95 14.04 0.69 4.86
C ALA A 95 14.77 0.95 6.19
N MET A 96 13.99 1.05 7.27
CA MET A 96 14.48 1.36 8.62
C MET A 96 15.11 2.76 8.79
N LYS A 97 14.89 3.68 7.84
CA LYS A 97 15.35 5.07 7.88
C LYS A 97 14.18 6.04 7.71
N GLU A 98 14.39 7.28 8.11
CA GLU A 98 13.45 8.35 7.81
C GLU A 98 13.25 8.47 6.29
N TYR A 99 12.01 8.46 5.84
CA TYR A 99 11.63 8.34 4.43
C TYR A 99 10.53 9.35 4.08
N GLY A 100 10.48 9.74 2.81
CA GLY A 100 9.49 10.64 2.26
C GLY A 100 8.53 9.99 1.28
N HIS A 101 8.87 8.88 0.63
CA HIS A 101 8.09 8.37 -0.51
C HIS A 101 7.54 6.97 -0.27
N LEU A 102 6.22 6.81 -0.47
CA LEU A 102 5.57 5.51 -0.54
C LEU A 102 4.59 5.40 -1.71
N PHE A 103 4.42 4.17 -2.19
CA PHE A 103 3.59 3.80 -3.33
C PHE A 103 2.62 2.71 -2.90
N LEU A 104 1.33 2.88 -3.19
CA LEU A 104 0.28 2.03 -2.64
C LEU A 104 -0.98 2.02 -3.51
N PRO A 105 -1.64 0.87 -3.70
CA PRO A 105 -2.99 0.80 -4.24
C PRO A 105 -3.96 1.64 -3.41
N VAL A 106 -4.84 2.38 -4.10
CA VAL A 106 -5.90 3.16 -3.49
C VAL A 106 -7.24 2.89 -4.16
N LEU A 107 -8.31 3.02 -3.38
CA LEU A 107 -9.67 3.05 -3.87
C LEU A 107 -10.16 4.51 -3.80
N ASP A 108 -10.33 5.13 -4.96
CA ASP A 108 -10.84 6.48 -5.10
C ASP A 108 -12.18 6.46 -5.87
N PRO A 109 -13.33 6.60 -5.16
CA PRO A 109 -14.64 6.60 -5.79
C PRO A 109 -14.85 7.71 -6.83
N SER A 110 -14.08 8.80 -6.78
CA SER A 110 -14.22 9.93 -7.71
C SER A 110 -13.74 9.61 -9.14
N LEU A 111 -12.95 8.54 -9.31
CA LEU A 111 -12.41 8.11 -10.60
C LEU A 111 -13.43 7.39 -11.51
N GLY A 112 -14.67 7.19 -11.02
CA GLY A 112 -15.76 6.69 -11.86
C GLY A 112 -15.62 5.23 -12.27
N THR A 113 -15.19 4.35 -11.35
CA THR A 113 -15.15 2.90 -11.59
C THR A 113 -16.52 2.39 -12.03
N GLU A 114 -16.56 1.68 -13.16
CA GLU A 114 -17.78 1.10 -13.73
C GLU A 114 -18.15 -0.22 -13.04
N PHE A 115 -18.49 -0.15 -11.74
CA PHE A 115 -18.89 -1.32 -10.94
C PHE A 115 -19.95 -2.20 -11.60
N PRO A 116 -21.02 -1.67 -12.26
CA PRO A 116 -21.99 -2.51 -12.95
C PRO A 116 -21.39 -3.40 -14.05
N ALA A 117 -20.31 -2.95 -14.69
CA ALA A 117 -19.63 -3.71 -15.74
C ALA A 117 -18.63 -4.73 -15.15
N ILE A 118 -17.91 -4.37 -14.09
CA ILE A 118 -16.83 -5.21 -13.56
C ILE A 118 -17.28 -6.20 -12.46
N ALA A 119 -18.27 -5.84 -11.63
CA ALA A 119 -18.66 -6.66 -10.49
C ALA A 119 -19.08 -8.10 -10.86
N PRO A 120 -19.82 -8.36 -11.97
CA PRO A 120 -20.18 -9.72 -12.37
C PRO A 120 -18.98 -10.61 -12.76
N VAL A 121 -17.84 -10.03 -13.12
CA VAL A 121 -16.65 -10.75 -13.65
C VAL A 121 -15.41 -10.63 -12.76
N MET A 122 -15.46 -9.76 -11.75
CA MET A 122 -14.38 -9.52 -10.80
C MET A 122 -14.21 -10.68 -9.82
N GLY A 123 -15.30 -11.33 -9.44
CA GLY A 123 -15.32 -12.33 -8.37
C GLY A 123 -15.33 -11.66 -6.98
N GLY A 124 -14.93 -12.42 -5.95
CA GLY A 124 -14.86 -11.94 -4.58
C GLY A 124 -13.73 -12.60 -3.78
N GLY A 125 -13.53 -12.14 -2.55
CA GLY A 125 -12.52 -12.66 -1.62
C GLY A 125 -11.12 -12.06 -1.78
N ALA A 126 -10.96 -11.03 -2.61
CA ALA A 126 -9.75 -10.21 -2.70
C ALA A 126 -10.14 -8.72 -2.61
N PRO A 127 -9.28 -7.86 -2.05
CA PRO A 127 -9.52 -6.41 -2.05
C PRO A 127 -9.46 -5.85 -3.47
N PHE A 128 -10.12 -4.71 -3.69
CA PHE A 128 -10.15 -4.01 -4.97
C PHE A 128 -9.70 -2.56 -4.80
N TYR A 129 -8.74 -2.16 -5.63
CA TYR A 129 -8.23 -0.79 -5.72
C TYR A 129 -8.24 -0.38 -7.18
N ASN A 130 -8.75 0.82 -7.47
CA ASN A 130 -8.94 1.30 -8.84
C ASN A 130 -7.82 2.23 -9.33
N ALA A 131 -6.85 2.53 -8.47
CA ALA A 131 -5.74 3.42 -8.80
C ALA A 131 -4.50 3.12 -7.96
N MET A 132 -3.36 3.59 -8.45
CA MET A 132 -2.09 3.59 -7.71
C MET A 132 -1.85 4.99 -7.15
N GLY A 133 -1.41 5.07 -5.90
CA GLY A 133 -1.04 6.30 -5.21
C GLY A 133 0.47 6.42 -5.03
N HIS A 134 0.97 7.66 -5.09
CA HIS A 134 2.28 8.08 -4.62
C HIS A 134 2.06 9.11 -3.52
N LEU A 135 2.27 8.69 -2.27
CA LEU A 135 2.14 9.55 -1.10
C LEU A 135 3.53 10.03 -0.67
N ASN A 136 3.65 11.34 -0.48
CA ASN A 136 4.78 11.90 0.23
C ASN A 136 4.47 11.95 1.75
N ALA A 137 5.14 11.13 2.56
CA ALA A 137 4.89 11.04 4.00
C ALA A 137 5.24 12.33 4.78
N ARG A 138 6.08 13.20 4.21
CA ARG A 138 6.50 14.48 4.82
C ARG A 138 5.51 15.59 4.53
N THR A 139 5.07 15.71 3.27
CA THR A 139 4.17 16.79 2.82
C THR A 139 2.70 16.40 2.83
N LYS A 140 2.41 15.10 2.91
CA LYS A 140 1.07 14.50 2.78
C LYS A 140 0.41 14.71 1.42
N GLU A 141 1.20 15.09 0.42
CA GLU A 141 0.73 15.19 -0.96
C GLU A 141 0.53 13.79 -1.55
N MET A 142 -0.65 13.52 -2.10
CA MET A 142 -0.96 12.31 -2.84
C MET A 142 -1.03 12.62 -4.34
N ARG A 143 -0.34 11.82 -5.15
CA ARG A 143 -0.52 11.77 -6.61
C ARG A 143 -1.14 10.45 -7.01
N ILE A 144 -2.04 10.50 -7.99
CA ILE A 144 -2.87 9.37 -8.38
C ILE A 144 -2.63 9.01 -9.83
N TYR A 145 -2.41 7.72 -10.08
CA TYR A 145 -2.44 7.10 -11.39
C TYR A 145 -3.67 6.20 -11.53
N SER A 146 -4.52 6.45 -12.52
CA SER A 146 -5.65 5.59 -12.85
C SER A 146 -5.44 4.85 -14.18
N PRO A 147 -5.46 3.51 -14.22
CA PRO A 147 -5.44 2.76 -15.47
C PRO A 147 -6.79 2.80 -16.22
N GLY A 148 -7.85 3.36 -15.63
CA GLY A 148 -9.15 3.56 -16.25
C GLY A 148 -10.31 2.86 -15.51
N PRO A 149 -11.56 3.07 -15.94
CA PRO A 149 -12.75 2.79 -15.13
C PRO A 149 -13.10 1.30 -14.98
N ARG A 150 -12.46 0.42 -15.77
CA ARG A 150 -12.68 -1.04 -15.76
C ARG A 150 -11.44 -1.83 -15.33
N HIS A 151 -10.56 -1.16 -14.58
CA HIS A 151 -9.29 -1.73 -14.15
C HIS A 151 -9.20 -1.79 -12.63
N GLY A 152 -8.51 -2.80 -12.13
CA GLY A 152 -8.04 -2.85 -10.74
C GLY A 152 -6.52 -2.97 -10.70
N VAL A 153 -5.86 -2.36 -9.73
CA VAL A 153 -4.40 -2.45 -9.53
C VAL A 153 -4.07 -3.39 -8.36
N GLN A 154 -2.91 -4.03 -8.43
CA GLN A 154 -2.36 -4.87 -7.36
C GLN A 154 -1.14 -4.20 -6.71
N GLU A 155 -0.55 -4.87 -5.72
CA GLU A 155 0.65 -4.39 -5.02
C GLU A 155 1.77 -3.99 -6.02
N PRO A 156 2.39 -2.81 -5.83
CA PRO A 156 3.50 -2.38 -6.66
C PRO A 156 4.84 -2.95 -6.21
N VAL A 157 5.83 -2.77 -7.06
CA VAL A 157 7.24 -2.76 -6.66
C VAL A 157 7.86 -1.44 -7.09
N TYR A 158 8.75 -0.88 -6.26
CA TYR A 158 9.55 0.27 -6.63
C TYR A 158 10.86 -0.18 -7.27
N ILE A 159 11.30 0.54 -8.29
CA ILE A 159 12.54 0.28 -9.03
C ILE A 159 13.31 1.61 -9.10
N PRO A 160 14.49 1.72 -8.46
CA PRO A 160 15.27 2.94 -8.54
C PRO A 160 15.74 3.19 -9.98
N LYS A 161 15.78 4.46 -10.40
CA LYS A 161 16.25 4.83 -11.75
C LYS A 161 17.70 4.41 -12.00
N SER A 162 18.51 4.46 -10.93
CA SER A 162 19.90 4.06 -10.87
C SER A 162 20.31 3.92 -9.40
N ASP A 163 21.46 3.31 -9.13
CA ASP A 163 21.98 3.19 -7.75
C ASP A 163 22.18 4.55 -7.07
N ALA A 164 22.50 5.59 -7.85
CA ALA A 164 22.70 6.96 -7.39
C ALA A 164 21.42 7.82 -7.38
N ALA A 165 20.27 7.26 -7.73
CA ALA A 165 19.00 7.99 -7.73
C ALA A 165 18.63 8.43 -6.31
N GLU A 166 18.07 9.63 -6.18
CA GLU A 166 17.48 10.09 -4.92
C GLU A 166 16.33 9.17 -4.49
N GLU A 167 15.92 9.30 -3.22
CA GLU A 167 14.79 8.54 -2.67
C GLU A 167 13.56 8.71 -3.57
N GLY A 168 12.97 7.60 -4.02
CA GLY A 168 11.73 7.64 -4.79
C GLY A 168 11.88 8.13 -6.24
N ASP A 169 13.08 8.50 -6.72
CA ASP A 169 13.31 8.77 -8.17
C ASP A 169 13.50 7.45 -8.92
N GLY A 170 12.50 7.07 -9.70
CA GLY A 170 12.51 5.78 -10.37
C GLY A 170 11.19 5.46 -11.01
N TYR A 171 10.85 4.17 -10.94
CA TYR A 171 9.67 3.62 -11.55
C TYR A 171 8.89 2.78 -10.55
N VAL A 172 7.59 2.70 -10.77
CA VAL A 172 6.72 1.77 -10.07
C VAL A 172 6.16 0.81 -11.11
N LEU A 173 6.30 -0.48 -10.84
CA LEU A 173 5.81 -1.57 -11.68
C LEU A 173 4.72 -2.32 -10.92
N PHE A 174 3.55 -2.51 -11.53
CA PHE A 174 2.45 -3.20 -10.87
C PHE A 174 1.54 -3.89 -11.87
N LEU A 175 0.90 -4.96 -11.41
CA LEU A 175 -0.07 -5.72 -12.19
C LEU A 175 -1.42 -5.01 -12.15
N VAL A 176 -2.08 -4.98 -13.31
CA VAL A 176 -3.42 -4.41 -13.51
C VAL A 176 -4.32 -5.51 -14.05
N ASN A 177 -5.49 -5.66 -13.44
CA ASN A 177 -6.55 -6.51 -13.94
C ASN A 177 -7.47 -5.68 -14.85
N ASN A 178 -7.44 -5.95 -16.15
CA ASN A 178 -8.36 -5.35 -17.11
C ASN A 178 -9.62 -6.22 -17.19
N TYR A 179 -10.70 -5.78 -16.55
CA TYR A 179 -11.97 -6.50 -16.52
C TYR A 179 -12.78 -6.33 -17.82
N GLY A 180 -12.43 -5.36 -18.67
CA GLY A 180 -13.07 -5.16 -19.97
C GLY A 180 -12.62 -6.16 -21.03
N GLU A 181 -11.33 -6.49 -21.05
CA GLU A 181 -10.73 -7.48 -21.96
C GLU A 181 -10.51 -8.85 -21.28
N MET A 182 -10.68 -8.94 -19.95
CA MET A 182 -10.40 -10.13 -19.14
C MET A 182 -8.97 -10.63 -19.30
N ILE A 183 -8.03 -9.68 -19.32
CA ILE A 183 -6.59 -9.91 -19.35
C ILE A 183 -5.90 -9.24 -18.18
N SER A 184 -4.62 -9.53 -18.02
CA SER A 184 -3.73 -8.78 -17.13
C SER A 184 -2.79 -7.88 -17.94
N GLU A 185 -2.46 -6.75 -17.35
CA GLU A 185 -1.53 -5.78 -17.89
C GLU A 185 -0.46 -5.49 -16.83
N LEU A 186 0.77 -5.20 -17.24
CA LEU A 186 1.84 -4.79 -16.34
C LEU A 186 2.20 -3.35 -16.67
N HIS A 187 1.93 -2.44 -15.74
CA HIS A 187 2.08 -1.00 -15.94
C HIS A 187 3.39 -0.54 -15.31
N LEU A 188 4.19 0.21 -16.06
CA LEU A 188 5.37 0.90 -15.58
C LEU A 188 5.10 2.40 -15.56
N VAL A 189 5.20 3.03 -14.39
CA VAL A 189 4.93 4.46 -14.18
C VAL A 189 6.21 5.14 -13.67
N ASP A 190 6.60 6.28 -14.25
CA ASP A 190 7.73 7.10 -13.75
C ASP A 190 7.24 7.95 -12.57
N THR A 191 7.97 7.95 -11.47
CA THR A 191 7.55 8.67 -10.23
C THR A 191 7.56 10.20 -10.39
N ARG A 192 8.27 10.74 -11.40
CA ARG A 192 8.26 12.18 -11.72
C ARG A 192 7.02 12.63 -12.51
N ASP A 193 6.38 11.72 -13.25
CA ASP A 193 5.11 11.98 -13.93
C ASP A 193 4.14 10.81 -13.67
N PHE A 194 3.50 10.87 -12.51
CA PHE A 194 2.59 9.84 -12.02
C PHE A 194 1.22 9.86 -12.73
N SER A 195 0.99 10.75 -13.69
CA SER A 195 -0.30 10.89 -14.36
C SER A 195 -0.51 9.89 -15.50
N LYS A 196 0.56 9.25 -15.98
CA LYS A 196 0.54 8.41 -17.18
C LYS A 196 1.54 7.25 -17.09
N PRO A 197 1.31 6.14 -17.81
CA PRO A 197 2.28 5.07 -17.88
C PRO A 197 3.41 5.42 -18.85
N GLN A 198 4.62 4.98 -18.54
CA GLN A 198 5.73 4.93 -19.50
C GLN A 198 5.58 3.73 -20.44
N ALA A 199 5.07 2.61 -19.92
CA ALA A 199 4.79 1.41 -20.69
C ALA A 199 3.61 0.64 -20.10
N ILE A 200 2.87 -0.04 -20.97
CA ILE A 200 1.87 -1.05 -20.61
C ILE A 200 2.23 -2.32 -21.37
N ILE A 201 2.49 -3.41 -20.64
CA ILE A 201 2.75 -4.73 -21.21
C ILE A 201 1.46 -5.54 -21.10
N LYS A 202 0.83 -5.88 -22.23
CA LYS A 202 -0.38 -6.71 -22.26
C LYS A 202 -0.02 -8.18 -22.16
N LEU A 203 -0.61 -8.90 -21.20
CA LEU A 203 -0.48 -10.34 -21.06
C LEU A 203 -1.70 -11.01 -21.70
N PRO A 204 -1.55 -12.02 -22.57
CA PRO A 204 -2.69 -12.69 -23.23
C PRO A 204 -3.42 -13.68 -22.32
N LEU A 205 -3.45 -13.41 -21.02
CA LEU A 205 -4.05 -14.23 -19.98
C LEU A 205 -4.46 -13.37 -18.79
N LYS A 206 -5.35 -13.89 -17.95
CA LYS A 206 -5.73 -13.29 -16.68
C LYS A 206 -4.92 -13.92 -15.55
N LEU A 207 -4.05 -13.14 -14.92
CA LEU A 207 -3.50 -13.47 -13.61
C LEU A 207 -4.52 -13.09 -12.54
N ARG A 208 -4.84 -14.05 -11.66
CA ARG A 208 -5.74 -13.82 -10.53
C ARG A 208 -5.14 -12.74 -9.60
N PRO A 209 -5.96 -11.92 -8.90
CA PRO A 209 -5.47 -11.10 -7.79
C PRO A 209 -4.53 -11.88 -6.89
N GLY A 210 -3.28 -11.41 -6.81
CA GLY A 210 -2.21 -12.00 -6.04
C GLY A 210 -2.11 -11.40 -4.64
N LEU A 211 -0.94 -11.59 -4.03
CA LEU A 211 -0.54 -10.96 -2.78
C LEU A 211 0.72 -10.14 -3.06
N HIS A 212 1.87 -10.57 -2.54
CA HIS A 212 3.09 -9.79 -2.58
C HIS A 212 3.99 -10.07 -3.80
N GLY A 213 4.81 -9.09 -4.15
CA GLY A 213 5.88 -9.20 -5.14
C GLY A 213 7.16 -8.49 -4.69
N ASN A 214 8.29 -8.77 -5.34
CA ASN A 214 9.53 -8.04 -5.12
C ASN A 214 10.28 -7.86 -6.44
N TRP A 215 11.01 -6.76 -6.56
CA TRP A 215 11.96 -6.56 -7.65
C TRP A 215 13.34 -7.04 -7.22
N VAL A 216 14.03 -7.75 -8.11
CA VAL A 216 15.43 -8.13 -7.90
C VAL A 216 16.23 -7.53 -9.04
N PRO A 217 17.07 -6.50 -8.78
CA PRO A 217 17.98 -5.96 -9.78
C PRO A 217 18.86 -7.06 -10.36
N ARG A 218 19.20 -6.97 -11.65
CA ARG A 218 20.02 -7.99 -12.32
C ARG A 218 21.34 -8.24 -11.59
N GLN A 219 21.98 -7.17 -11.14
CA GLN A 219 23.26 -7.23 -10.42
C GLN A 219 23.21 -8.03 -9.11
N ASP A 220 22.04 -8.08 -8.46
CA ASP A 220 21.85 -8.81 -7.21
C ASP A 220 21.46 -10.27 -7.45
N LEU A 221 20.93 -10.58 -8.64
CA LEU A 221 20.61 -11.95 -9.03
C LEU A 221 21.87 -12.82 -9.20
N ASP A 222 22.96 -12.21 -9.70
CA ASP A 222 24.24 -12.87 -9.92
C ASP A 222 25.03 -13.13 -8.60
N LEU A 223 24.51 -12.70 -7.44
CA LEU A 223 25.07 -13.01 -6.11
C LEU A 223 24.55 -14.34 -5.54
N VAL A 224 23.55 -14.95 -6.18
CA VAL A 224 22.86 -16.18 -5.72
C VAL A 224 23.14 -17.38 -6.64
N LEU A 225 23.86 -17.17 -7.75
CA LEU A 225 24.29 -18.18 -8.73
C LEU A 225 25.81 -18.35 -8.72
#